data_AF-A0A7J4THJ0-F1
#
_entry.id   AF-A0A7J4THJ0-F1
#
_cell.length_a   1.000
_cell.length_b   1.000
_cell.length_c   1.000
_cell.angle_alpha   90.00
_cell.angle_beta   90.00
_cell.angle_gamma   90.00
#
_symmetry.space_group_name_H-M   'P 1'
#
loop_
_entity.id
_entity.type
_entity.pdbx_description
1 polymer ?
#
loop_
_entity_poly.entity_id
_entity_poly.type
_entity_poly.pdbx_seq_one_letter_code
_entity_poly.pdbx_strand_id
1 'polypeptide(L)'
;MQDPSWVVILVWGTWLLLTILIDGVPIPFKLYFSNKTRRKVDTGVKDDELPEVSVVVPAHNEEATIGVCLESLVESEYPAGKMEVILVDDGSTDNTIKKAELFEPRAVDNGKKLRIIKRPHTGKVQALNTGLKSTRGSIIITIDADARMAPDAIHNIVVPFVREAEVGAATGYIEIRVPESGIHLDKDTRLTPTTIGNILHVDGARDIEVITYLHKYSASDTSTNRALSLSPLGSIDVDSSIREDNDNPQIQ
;
A
#
# COMPACT_ATOMS: atom_id res chain seq x y z
N MET A 1 29.68 27.45 -57.02
CA MET A 1 28.93 26.34 -56.38
C MET A 1 28.45 26.84 -55.03
N GLN A 2 27.14 26.87 -54.79
CA GLN A 2 26.61 27.25 -53.48
C GLN A 2 26.88 26.13 -52.47
N ASP A 3 27.32 26.49 -51.27
CA ASP A 3 27.56 25.56 -50.17
C ASP A 3 26.22 24.93 -49.71
N PRO A 4 26.07 23.60 -49.73
CA PRO A 4 24.83 22.91 -49.36
C PRO A 4 24.55 22.85 -47.86
N SER A 5 25.36 23.48 -47.00
CA SER A 5 25.20 23.49 -45.54
C SER A 5 23.80 23.91 -45.05
N TRP A 6 23.09 24.78 -45.77
CA TRP A 6 21.71 25.17 -45.45
C TRP A 6 20.70 24.03 -45.58
N VAL A 7 20.91 23.09 -46.52
CA VAL A 7 20.02 21.92 -46.71
C VAL A 7 20.11 21.00 -45.49
N VAL A 8 21.32 20.82 -44.97
CA VAL A 8 21.57 20.03 -43.75
C VAL A 8 20.84 20.65 -42.57
N ILE A 9 20.96 21.97 -42.38
CA ILE A 9 20.27 22.69 -41.30
C ILE A 9 18.74 22.54 -41.41
N LEU A 10 18.17 22.62 -42.61
CA LEU A 10 16.72 22.44 -42.79
C LEU A 10 16.26 21.03 -42.49
N VAL A 11 16.99 20.01 -42.98
CA VAL A 11 16.63 18.61 -42.75
C VAL A 11 16.69 18.26 -41.26
N TRP A 12 17.79 18.62 -40.59
CA TRP A 12 17.95 18.33 -39.16
C TRP A 12 17.08 19.22 -38.28
N GLY A 13 16.90 20.49 -38.64
CA GLY A 13 16.00 21.41 -37.93
C GLY A 13 14.54 20.97 -37.98
N THR A 14 14.09 20.43 -39.13
CA THR A 14 12.73 19.89 -39.27
C THR A 14 12.54 18.65 -38.40
N TRP A 15 13.52 17.74 -38.38
CA TRP A 15 13.48 16.55 -37.52
C TRP A 15 13.46 16.90 -36.03
N LEU A 16 14.28 17.88 -35.60
CA LEU A 16 14.28 18.37 -34.22
C LEU A 16 12.96 19.06 -33.84
N LEU A 17 12.38 19.85 -34.75
CA LEU A 17 11.10 20.51 -34.51
C LEU A 17 9.97 19.49 -34.37
N LEU A 18 9.98 18.43 -35.18
CA LEU A 18 9.02 17.33 -35.09
C LEU A 18 9.10 16.58 -33.76
N THR A 19 10.30 16.26 -33.26
CA THR A 19 10.44 15.59 -31.95
C THR A 19 9.97 16.50 -30.81
N ILE A 20 10.28 17.80 -30.86
CA ILE A 20 9.79 18.77 -29.86
C ILE A 20 8.26 18.89 -29.90
N LEU A 21 7.63 18.86 -31.08
CA LEU A 21 6.18 18.92 -31.21
C LEU A 21 5.49 17.64 -30.77
N ILE A 22 6.02 16.49 -31.18
CA ILE A 22 5.42 15.17 -30.91
C ILE A 22 5.61 14.78 -29.45
N ASP A 23 6.79 15.03 -28.86
CA ASP A 23 7.08 14.60 -27.49
C ASP A 23 6.98 15.76 -26.48
N GLY A 24 7.46 16.95 -26.85
CA GLY A 24 7.55 18.10 -25.94
C GLY A 24 6.22 18.73 -25.54
N VAL A 25 5.18 18.64 -26.39
CA VAL A 25 3.83 19.17 -26.09
C VAL A 25 3.00 18.20 -25.23
N PRO A 26 2.93 16.89 -25.53
CA PRO A 26 2.15 15.97 -24.70
C PRO A 26 2.78 15.63 -23.35
N ILE A 27 4.09 15.78 -23.13
CA ILE A 27 4.72 15.56 -21.81
C ILE A 27 4.13 16.49 -20.72
N PRO A 28 4.13 17.83 -20.86
CA PRO A 28 3.54 18.71 -19.86
C PRO A 28 2.03 18.54 -19.77
N PHE A 29 1.33 18.20 -20.86
CA PHE A 29 -0.09 17.89 -20.84
C PHE A 29 -0.36 16.60 -20.05
N LYS A 30 0.39 15.53 -20.30
CA LYS A 30 0.28 14.26 -19.57
C LYS A 30 0.65 14.45 -18.09
N LEU A 31 1.66 15.25 -17.75
CA LEU A 31 1.99 15.57 -16.36
C LEU A 31 0.88 16.40 -15.67
N TYR A 32 0.36 17.42 -16.35
CA TYR A 32 -0.72 18.26 -15.83
C TYR A 32 -2.04 17.49 -15.65
N PHE A 33 -2.37 16.60 -16.59
CA PHE A 33 -3.60 15.80 -16.54
C PHE A 33 -3.46 14.50 -15.74
N SER A 34 -2.27 13.90 -15.62
CA SER A 34 -2.06 12.66 -14.85
C SER A 34 -2.41 12.83 -13.37
N ASN A 35 -2.17 14.00 -12.80
CA ASN A 35 -2.59 14.31 -11.42
C ASN A 35 -4.10 14.57 -11.31
N LYS A 36 -4.80 14.83 -12.43
CA LYS A 36 -6.21 15.25 -12.47
C LYS A 36 -7.16 14.19 -13.03
N THR A 37 -6.63 13.12 -13.64
CA THR A 37 -7.42 12.04 -14.28
C THR A 37 -7.76 10.87 -13.36
N ARG A 38 -7.33 10.87 -12.09
CA ARG A 38 -8.00 10.03 -11.09
C ARG A 38 -9.36 10.66 -10.80
N ARG A 39 -10.38 10.17 -11.51
CA ARG A 39 -11.77 10.55 -11.28
C ARG A 39 -12.11 10.16 -9.84
N LYS A 40 -12.20 11.14 -8.92
CA LYS A 40 -12.77 10.92 -7.59
C LYS A 40 -14.08 10.16 -7.79
N VAL A 41 -14.20 8.99 -7.17
CA VAL A 41 -15.47 8.30 -7.12
C VAL A 41 -16.42 9.25 -6.39
N ASP A 42 -17.50 9.65 -7.05
CA ASP A 42 -18.51 10.48 -6.39
C ASP A 42 -19.20 9.60 -5.35
N THR A 43 -18.80 9.80 -4.11
CA THR A 43 -19.36 9.07 -2.97
C THR A 43 -20.61 9.75 -2.43
N GLY A 44 -21.06 10.87 -2.99
CA GLY A 44 -22.23 11.62 -2.51
C GLY A 44 -22.15 12.11 -1.05
N VAL A 45 -21.03 11.92 -0.37
CA VAL A 45 -20.76 12.43 0.98
C VAL A 45 -19.96 13.73 0.82
N LYS A 46 -20.39 14.77 1.53
CA LYS A 46 -19.72 16.07 1.49
C LYS A 46 -18.64 16.17 2.56
N ASP A 47 -17.67 17.06 2.34
CA ASP A 47 -16.53 17.26 3.25
C ASP A 47 -16.96 17.67 4.67
N ASP A 48 -18.09 18.36 4.84
CA ASP A 48 -18.65 18.76 6.13
C ASP A 48 -19.23 17.59 6.92
N GLU A 49 -19.76 16.58 6.24
CA GLU A 49 -20.32 15.34 6.82
C GLU A 49 -19.23 14.34 7.25
N LEU A 50 -18.01 14.46 6.73
CA LEU A 50 -16.91 13.58 7.08
C LEU A 50 -16.46 13.77 8.54
N PRO A 51 -16.24 12.70 9.33
CA PRO A 51 -15.77 12.79 10.71
C PRO A 51 -14.29 13.22 10.84
N GLU A 52 -13.84 13.45 12.08
CA GLU A 52 -12.41 13.53 12.37
C GLU A 52 -11.79 12.12 12.41
N VAL A 53 -10.60 11.97 11.82
CA VAL A 53 -9.87 10.70 11.75
C VAL A 53 -8.51 10.78 12.42
N SER A 54 -8.12 9.70 13.10
CA SER A 54 -6.77 9.49 13.61
C SER A 54 -6.12 8.33 12.87
N VAL A 55 -5.03 8.60 12.16
CA VAL A 55 -4.22 7.57 11.51
C VAL A 55 -3.04 7.21 12.42
N VAL A 56 -2.97 5.97 12.88
CA VAL A 56 -1.90 5.47 13.74
C VAL A 56 -0.90 4.67 12.89
N VAL A 57 0.37 5.04 12.99
CA VAL A 57 1.47 4.41 12.25
C VAL A 57 2.51 3.91 13.27
N PRO A 58 2.59 2.61 13.58
CA PRO A 58 3.70 2.07 14.35
C PRO A 58 4.94 1.95 13.45
N ALA A 59 6.12 2.35 13.94
CA ALA A 59 7.38 2.27 13.20
C ALA A 59 8.52 1.77 14.09
N HIS A 60 9.40 0.94 13.53
CA HIS A 60 10.66 0.52 14.14
C HIS A 60 11.69 0.23 13.06
N ASN A 61 12.75 1.04 12.98
CA ASN A 61 13.79 0.91 11.96
C ASN A 61 13.25 0.92 10.51
N GLU A 62 12.39 1.90 10.21
CA GLU A 62 11.69 2.08 8.94
C GLU A 62 12.28 3.24 8.12
N GLU A 63 13.57 3.53 8.24
CA GLU A 63 14.15 4.70 7.55
C GLU A 63 13.98 4.64 6.03
N ALA A 64 13.92 3.44 5.44
CA ALA A 64 13.78 3.25 4.00
C ALA A 64 12.38 3.61 3.48
N THR A 65 11.36 3.46 4.31
CA THR A 65 9.95 3.39 3.90
C THR A 65 9.12 4.53 4.49
N ILE A 66 9.44 4.98 5.70
CA ILE A 66 8.63 5.95 6.46
C ILE A 66 8.36 7.25 5.70
N GLY A 67 9.32 7.71 4.88
CA GLY A 67 9.16 8.92 4.07
C GLY A 67 8.03 8.78 3.05
N VAL A 68 7.93 7.62 2.38
CA VAL A 68 6.88 7.37 1.39
C VAL A 68 5.51 7.23 2.06
N CYS A 69 5.47 6.58 3.23
CA CYS A 69 4.25 6.44 4.03
C CYS A 69 3.71 7.81 4.46
N LEU A 70 4.54 8.61 5.14
CA LEU A 70 4.14 9.94 5.62
C LEU A 70 3.80 10.90 4.49
N GLU A 71 4.53 10.85 3.38
CA GLU A 71 4.20 11.64 2.18
C GLU A 71 2.79 11.31 1.69
N SER A 72 2.45 10.03 1.56
CA SER A 72 1.12 9.62 1.11
C SER A 72 -0.01 10.03 2.08
N LEU A 73 0.28 10.06 3.38
CA LEU A 73 -0.68 10.53 4.38
C LEU A 73 -0.84 12.05 4.35
N VAL A 74 0.25 12.79 4.20
CA VAL A 74 0.23 14.26 4.12
C VAL A 74 -0.48 14.72 2.85
N GLU A 75 -0.30 14.00 1.74
CA GLU A 75 -0.92 14.30 0.44
C GLU A 75 -2.34 13.71 0.29
N SER A 76 -2.85 13.00 1.29
CA SER A 76 -4.19 12.43 1.23
C SER A 76 -5.28 13.50 1.06
N GLU A 77 -6.29 13.18 0.25
CA GLU A 77 -7.42 14.02 -0.12
C GLU A 77 -8.54 13.95 0.93
N TYR A 78 -8.18 14.13 2.21
CA TYR A 78 -9.12 14.24 3.32
C TYR A 78 -9.27 15.71 3.76
N PRO A 79 -10.44 16.16 4.23
CA PRO A 79 -10.66 17.56 4.59
C PRO A 79 -9.63 18.11 5.59
N ALA A 80 -9.15 19.32 5.30
CA ALA A 80 -8.24 20.04 6.16
C ALA A 80 -8.85 20.22 7.57
N GLY A 81 -8.03 20.01 8.60
CA GLY A 81 -8.41 20.11 10.01
C GLY A 81 -9.05 18.84 10.58
N LYS A 82 -9.49 17.89 9.73
CA LYS A 82 -10.19 16.66 10.16
C LYS A 82 -9.30 15.42 10.25
N MET A 83 -7.99 15.55 10.07
CA MET A 83 -7.06 14.42 10.09
C MET A 83 -5.84 14.70 10.97
N GLU A 84 -5.57 13.77 11.88
CA GLU A 84 -4.28 13.65 12.55
C GLU A 84 -3.58 12.33 12.21
N VAL A 85 -2.25 12.39 12.16
CA VAL A 85 -1.34 11.26 12.00
C VAL A 85 -0.55 11.12 13.29
N ILE A 86 -0.58 9.94 13.88
CA ILE A 86 0.12 9.59 15.11
C ILE A 86 1.16 8.53 14.74
N LEU A 87 2.40 8.97 14.55
CA LEU A 87 3.53 8.08 14.36
C LEU A 87 4.04 7.63 15.74
N VAL A 88 4.08 6.33 15.97
CA VAL A 88 4.62 5.75 17.21
C VAL A 88 5.93 5.05 16.88
N ASP A 89 7.04 5.66 17.28
CA ASP A 89 8.37 5.08 17.17
C ASP A 89 8.63 4.11 18.31
N ASP A 90 8.74 2.82 17.99
CA ASP A 90 9.01 1.72 18.92
C ASP A 90 10.52 1.52 19.14
N GLY A 91 11.23 2.60 19.44
CA GLY A 91 12.65 2.58 19.80
C GLY A 91 13.56 2.34 18.60
N SER A 92 13.35 3.10 17.52
CA SER A 92 14.23 3.00 16.34
C SER A 92 15.65 3.45 16.66
N THR A 93 16.61 2.79 16.02
CA THR A 93 18.04 3.07 16.12
C THR A 93 18.62 3.70 14.86
N ASP A 94 17.85 3.69 13.77
CA ASP A 94 18.19 4.28 12.48
C ASP A 94 17.67 5.73 12.36
N ASN A 95 17.57 6.26 11.14
CA ASN A 95 17.10 7.63 10.92
C ASN A 95 15.57 7.76 10.76
N THR A 96 14.77 6.76 11.16
CA THR A 96 13.30 6.78 11.05
C THR A 96 12.68 8.06 11.62
N ILE A 97 13.00 8.36 12.88
CA ILE A 97 12.51 9.56 13.57
C ILE A 97 12.91 10.83 12.83
N LYS A 98 14.20 10.96 12.48
CA LYS A 98 14.72 12.16 11.83
C LYS A 98 14.01 12.42 10.50
N LYS A 99 13.74 11.36 9.72
CA LYS A 99 12.98 11.47 8.47
C LYS A 99 11.54 11.88 8.73
N ALA A 100 10.91 11.32 9.76
CA ALA A 100 9.53 11.66 10.11
C ALA A 100 9.36 13.11 10.55
N GLU A 101 10.29 13.65 11.34
CA GLU A 101 10.30 15.04 11.81
C GLU A 101 10.30 16.05 10.63
N LEU A 102 10.87 15.68 9.47
CA LEU A 102 10.84 16.52 8.26
C LEU A 102 9.43 16.72 7.67
N PHE A 103 8.46 15.87 8.03
CA PHE A 103 7.09 15.95 7.52
C PHE A 103 6.17 16.81 8.38
N GLU A 104 6.56 17.23 9.58
CA GLU A 104 5.71 18.06 10.44
C GLU A 104 5.27 19.37 9.76
N PRO A 105 6.17 20.17 9.13
CA PRO A 105 5.76 21.39 8.44
C PRO A 105 4.82 21.10 7.27
N ARG A 106 5.15 20.10 6.44
CA ARG A 106 4.33 19.70 5.29
C ARG A 106 2.94 19.24 5.71
N ALA A 107 2.82 18.54 6.84
CA ALA A 107 1.53 18.13 7.39
C ALA A 107 0.67 19.35 7.72
N VAL A 108 1.24 20.35 8.40
CA VAL A 108 0.55 21.60 8.75
C VAL A 108 0.12 22.36 7.49
N ASP A 109 0.99 22.49 6.50
CA ASP A 109 0.69 23.16 5.22
C ASP A 109 -0.47 22.49 4.47
N ASN A 110 -0.65 21.18 4.64
CA ASN A 110 -1.76 20.41 4.06
C ASN A 110 -2.97 20.28 5.00
N GLY A 111 -3.03 21.10 6.06
CA GLY A 111 -4.14 21.11 7.01
C GLY A 111 -4.24 19.87 7.88
N LYS A 112 -3.15 19.12 8.06
CA LYS A 112 -3.08 17.89 8.86
C LYS A 112 -2.22 18.13 10.09
N LYS A 113 -2.32 17.22 11.08
CA LYS A 113 -1.47 17.25 12.28
C LYS A 113 -0.62 15.99 12.31
N LEU A 114 0.70 16.12 12.37
CA LEU A 114 1.60 15.00 12.64
C LEU A 114 2.03 15.05 14.11
N ARG A 115 1.92 13.93 14.81
CA ARG A 115 2.38 13.75 16.20
C ARG A 115 3.28 12.54 16.25
N ILE A 116 4.49 12.72 16.76
CA ILE A 116 5.47 11.65 16.92
C ILE A 116 5.56 11.28 18.40
N ILE A 117 5.32 10.01 18.71
CA ILE A 117 5.42 9.44 20.05
C ILE A 117 6.59 8.46 20.07
N LYS A 118 7.60 8.75 20.88
CA LYS A 118 8.78 7.88 21.05
C LYS A 118 8.58 6.99 22.27
N ARG A 119 8.86 5.70 22.14
CA ARG A 119 8.80 4.74 23.25
C ARG A 119 9.96 3.72 23.17
N PRO A 120 10.32 3.05 24.27
CA PRO A 120 11.27 1.94 24.23
C PRO A 120 10.74 0.79 23.37
N HIS A 121 11.64 0.03 22.73
CA HIS A 121 11.27 -1.11 21.89
C HIS A 121 10.60 -2.22 22.71
N THR A 122 9.31 -2.43 22.49
CA THR A 122 8.57 -3.53 23.14
C THR A 122 7.56 -4.20 22.21
N GLY A 123 7.69 -3.99 20.90
CA GLY A 123 6.92 -4.66 19.86
C GLY A 123 5.72 -3.85 19.34
N LYS A 124 5.33 -4.18 18.10
CA LYS A 124 4.27 -3.54 17.31
C LYS A 124 2.95 -3.38 18.07
N VAL A 125 2.51 -4.41 18.79
CA VAL A 125 1.23 -4.36 19.54
C VAL A 125 1.24 -3.26 20.60
N GLN A 126 2.36 -3.09 21.33
CA GLN A 126 2.46 -2.05 22.35
C GLN A 126 2.58 -0.65 21.73
N ALA A 127 3.30 -0.54 20.60
CA ALA A 127 3.35 0.70 19.82
C ALA A 127 1.95 1.11 19.34
N LEU A 128 1.21 0.16 18.77
CA LEU A 128 -0.17 0.38 18.32
C LEU A 128 -1.07 0.82 19.48
N ASN A 129 -1.05 0.09 20.60
CA ASN A 129 -1.83 0.45 21.80
C ASN A 129 -1.49 1.83 22.34
N THR A 130 -0.22 2.25 22.26
CA THR A 130 0.22 3.60 22.64
C THR A 130 -0.39 4.65 21.71
N GLY A 131 -0.40 4.38 20.41
CA GLY A 131 -1.02 5.24 19.41
C GLY A 131 -2.53 5.34 19.56
N LEU A 132 -3.22 4.20 19.73
CA LEU A 132 -4.67 4.12 19.95
C LEU A 132 -5.13 4.99 21.13
N LYS A 133 -4.42 4.94 22.26
CA LYS A 133 -4.71 5.76 23.44
C LYS A 133 -4.51 7.26 23.22
N SER A 134 -3.81 7.63 22.16
CA SER A 134 -3.46 9.01 21.83
C SER A 134 -4.38 9.62 20.77
N THR A 135 -5.29 8.83 20.19
CA THR A 135 -6.24 9.25 19.14
C THR A 135 -7.28 10.24 19.66
N ARG A 136 -7.76 11.11 18.78
CA ARG A 136 -8.82 12.09 19.04
C ARG A 136 -9.97 12.03 18.03
N GLY A 137 -9.71 11.49 16.85
CA GLY A 137 -10.72 11.27 15.82
C GLY A 137 -11.74 10.23 16.23
N SER A 138 -12.95 10.34 15.70
CA SER A 138 -14.02 9.37 15.93
C SER A 138 -13.82 8.08 15.13
N ILE A 139 -13.01 8.13 14.06
CA ILE A 139 -12.58 6.94 13.32
C ILE A 139 -11.07 6.80 13.47
N ILE A 140 -10.64 5.58 13.80
CA ILE A 140 -9.24 5.23 13.93
C ILE A 140 -8.85 4.35 12.75
N ILE A 141 -7.76 4.72 12.08
CA ILE A 141 -7.18 3.98 10.96
C ILE A 141 -5.78 3.55 11.37
N THR A 142 -5.43 2.29 11.18
CA THR A 142 -4.10 1.78 11.47
C THR A 142 -3.43 1.42 10.17
N ILE A 143 -2.22 1.94 9.91
CA ILE A 143 -1.44 1.56 8.73
C ILE A 143 -0.01 1.23 9.14
N ASP A 144 0.64 0.37 8.35
CA ASP A 144 2.05 0.06 8.55
C ASP A 144 2.96 1.14 7.96
N ALA A 145 4.15 1.30 8.53
CA ALA A 145 5.12 2.32 8.13
C ALA A 145 5.73 2.09 6.74
N ASP A 146 5.53 0.90 6.16
CA ASP A 146 5.92 0.50 4.81
C ASP A 146 4.80 0.60 3.76
N ALA A 147 3.59 0.99 4.19
CA ALA A 147 2.45 1.17 3.31
C ALA A 147 2.45 2.54 2.62
N ARG A 148 1.94 2.57 1.38
CA ARG A 148 1.62 3.81 0.65
C ARG A 148 0.12 3.87 0.42
N MET A 149 -0.52 4.92 0.91
CA MET A 149 -1.95 5.12 0.70
C MET A 149 -2.22 5.78 -0.67
N ALA A 150 -3.31 5.37 -1.34
CA ALA A 150 -3.84 6.14 -2.45
C ALA A 150 -4.40 7.48 -1.92
N PRO A 151 -4.35 8.58 -2.69
CA PRO A 151 -4.78 9.89 -2.22
C PRO A 151 -6.21 9.91 -1.65
N ASP A 152 -7.12 9.14 -2.24
CA ASP A 152 -8.54 9.03 -1.89
C ASP A 152 -8.85 7.86 -0.92
N ALA A 153 -7.86 7.08 -0.49
CA ALA A 153 -8.08 5.86 0.29
C ALA A 153 -8.75 6.13 1.65
N ILE A 154 -8.29 7.15 2.39
CA ILE A 154 -8.85 7.52 3.70
C ILE A 154 -10.29 8.02 3.54
N HIS A 155 -10.55 8.80 2.50
CA HIS A 155 -11.91 9.24 2.19
C HIS A 155 -12.83 8.04 1.92
N ASN A 156 -12.40 7.14 1.04
CA ASN A 156 -13.21 5.99 0.61
C ASN A 156 -13.47 4.97 1.74
N ILE A 157 -12.51 4.76 2.65
CA ILE A 157 -12.71 3.85 3.79
C ILE A 157 -13.65 4.45 4.85
N VAL A 158 -13.75 5.78 4.93
CA VAL A 158 -14.61 6.48 5.91
C VAL A 158 -16.07 6.56 5.44
N VAL A 159 -16.31 6.67 4.14
CA VAL A 159 -17.66 6.83 3.56
C VAL A 159 -18.69 5.80 4.08
N PRO A 160 -18.39 4.49 4.18
CA PRO A 160 -19.32 3.51 4.74
C PRO A 160 -19.78 3.85 6.16
N PHE A 161 -18.89 4.34 7.03
CA PHE A 161 -19.24 4.72 8.41
C PHE A 161 -20.19 5.92 8.49
N VAL A 162 -20.17 6.80 7.48
CA VAL A 162 -21.09 7.94 7.39
C VAL A 162 -22.46 7.50 6.87
N ARG A 163 -22.48 6.59 5.90
CA ARG A 163 -23.71 6.15 5.23
C ARG A 163 -24.50 5.11 6.03
N GLU A 164 -23.80 4.27 6.78
CA GLU A 164 -24.37 3.10 7.44
C GLU A 164 -23.96 3.08 8.92
N ALA A 165 -24.90 3.41 9.81
CA ALA A 165 -24.64 3.51 11.25
C ALA A 165 -24.23 2.16 11.89
N GLU A 166 -24.46 1.03 11.22
CA GLU A 166 -24.14 -0.31 11.71
C GLU A 166 -22.69 -0.74 11.39
N VAL A 167 -21.98 -0.02 10.52
CA VAL A 167 -20.62 -0.36 10.13
C VAL A 167 -19.66 -0.09 11.29
N GLY A 168 -19.16 -1.17 11.90
CA GLY A 168 -18.19 -1.10 13.00
C GLY A 168 -16.72 -1.15 12.56
N ALA A 169 -16.43 -1.69 11.38
CA ALA A 169 -15.07 -1.81 10.85
C ALA A 169 -15.06 -1.90 9.31
N ALA A 170 -13.99 -1.41 8.70
CA ALA A 170 -13.74 -1.53 7.27
C ALA A 170 -12.24 -1.79 7.03
N THR A 171 -11.92 -2.46 5.91
CA THR A 171 -10.54 -2.64 5.45
C THR A 171 -10.40 -2.14 4.03
N GLY A 172 -9.21 -1.64 3.70
CA GLY A 172 -8.85 -1.29 2.33
C GLY A 172 -8.44 -2.52 1.51
N TYR A 173 -8.51 -2.37 0.20
CA TYR A 173 -7.84 -3.30 -0.73
C TYR A 173 -6.33 -3.05 -0.69
N ILE A 174 -5.55 -4.13 -0.58
CA ILE A 174 -4.09 -4.08 -0.53
C ILE A 174 -3.53 -4.50 -1.89
N GLU A 175 -2.81 -3.59 -2.54
CA GLU A 175 -2.08 -3.88 -3.77
C GLU A 175 -0.59 -4.07 -3.46
N ILE A 176 -0.06 -5.25 -3.80
CA ILE A 176 1.37 -5.54 -3.62
C ILE A 176 2.14 -5.02 -4.83
N ARG A 177 2.99 -4.02 -4.60
CA ARG A 177 3.85 -3.48 -5.66
C ARG A 177 5.13 -4.31 -5.80
N VAL A 178 5.25 -5.03 -6.90
CA VAL A 178 6.47 -5.79 -7.22
C VAL A 178 7.43 -4.91 -8.02
N PRO A 179 8.69 -4.72 -7.57
CA PRO A 179 9.70 -4.02 -8.36
C PRO A 179 10.01 -4.78 -9.65
N GLU A 180 10.47 -4.10 -10.70
CA GLU A 180 10.83 -4.74 -11.98
C GLU A 180 11.92 -5.81 -11.82
N SER A 181 12.79 -5.65 -10.82
CA SER A 181 13.76 -6.66 -10.42
C SER A 181 13.13 -7.96 -9.92
N GLY A 182 11.84 -7.96 -9.60
CA GLY A 182 11.13 -9.03 -8.93
C GLY A 182 11.44 -9.14 -7.43
N ILE A 183 10.62 -9.91 -6.71
CA ILE A 183 10.78 -10.26 -5.29
C ILE A 183 11.19 -11.73 -5.22
N HIS A 184 12.23 -12.03 -4.45
CA HIS A 184 12.61 -13.40 -4.14
C HIS A 184 11.90 -13.81 -2.85
N LEU A 185 10.99 -14.79 -2.94
CA LEU A 185 10.29 -15.34 -1.78
C LEU A 185 11.10 -16.45 -1.11
N ASP A 186 11.85 -17.21 -1.93
CA ASP A 186 12.81 -18.24 -1.51
C ASP A 186 13.86 -18.40 -2.63
N LYS A 187 14.89 -19.24 -2.43
CA LYS A 187 15.98 -19.50 -3.39
C LYS A 187 15.50 -19.81 -4.81
N ASP A 188 14.34 -20.45 -4.94
CA ASP A 188 13.79 -20.91 -6.23
C ASP A 188 12.53 -20.15 -6.70
N THR A 189 12.01 -19.20 -5.90
CA THR A 189 10.75 -18.51 -6.22
C THR A 189 10.96 -17.01 -6.39
N ARG A 190 10.80 -16.55 -7.64
CA ARG A 190 10.87 -15.13 -8.02
C ARG A 190 9.52 -14.65 -8.53
N LEU A 191 8.91 -13.70 -7.82
CA LEU A 191 7.76 -12.94 -8.30
C LEU A 191 8.25 -11.81 -9.19
N THR A 192 7.91 -11.80 -10.47
CA THR A 192 8.11 -10.65 -11.35
C THR A 192 6.77 -9.97 -11.61
N PRO A 193 6.74 -8.70 -12.06
CA PRO A 193 5.48 -8.03 -12.43
C PRO A 193 4.65 -8.83 -13.45
N THR A 194 5.32 -9.55 -14.36
CA THR A 194 4.70 -10.46 -15.33
C THR A 194 4.08 -11.71 -14.72
N THR A 195 4.61 -12.23 -13.61
CA THR A 195 4.04 -13.40 -12.91
C THR A 195 2.73 -13.06 -12.22
N ILE A 196 2.57 -11.82 -11.74
CA ILE A 196 1.34 -11.35 -11.06
C ILE A 196 0.19 -11.12 -12.04
N GLY A 197 0.46 -10.86 -13.33
CA GLY A 197 -0.58 -10.73 -14.35
C GLY A 197 -1.49 -11.97 -14.49
N ASN A 198 -1.05 -13.13 -13.99
CA ASN A 198 -1.83 -14.37 -13.96
C ASN A 198 -2.51 -14.65 -12.61
N ILE A 199 -2.36 -13.80 -11.59
CA ILE A 199 -3.10 -13.91 -10.35
C ILE A 199 -4.47 -13.27 -10.60
N LEU A 200 -5.48 -14.13 -10.79
CA LEU A 200 -6.88 -13.75 -10.91
C LEU A 200 -7.28 -12.85 -9.74
N HIS A 201 -7.88 -11.72 -10.11
CA HIS A 201 -8.61 -10.79 -9.26
C HIS A 201 -9.49 -11.54 -8.26
N VAL A 202 -9.21 -11.39 -6.96
CA VAL A 202 -10.05 -11.96 -5.88
C VAL A 202 -10.98 -10.85 -5.39
N ASP A 203 -12.22 -10.90 -5.87
CA ASP A 203 -13.30 -10.04 -5.41
C ASP A 203 -14.05 -10.75 -4.27
N GLY A 204 -14.27 -10.05 -3.16
CA GLY A 204 -15.28 -10.43 -2.15
C GLY A 204 -14.82 -11.38 -1.03
N ALA A 205 -15.24 -11.03 0.19
CA ALA A 205 -14.88 -11.63 1.46
C ALA A 205 -15.24 -13.13 1.67
N ARG A 206 -14.58 -13.66 2.72
CA ARG A 206 -14.80 -14.89 3.52
C ARG A 206 -13.82 -16.01 3.16
N ASP A 207 -12.97 -16.32 4.14
CA ASP A 207 -11.95 -17.38 4.17
C ASP A 207 -10.72 -17.14 3.28
N ILE A 208 -9.69 -16.52 3.87
CA ILE A 208 -8.37 -16.43 3.25
C ILE A 208 -7.68 -17.78 3.41
N GLU A 209 -7.86 -18.65 2.42
CA GLU A 209 -6.90 -19.70 2.11
C GLU A 209 -6.08 -19.21 0.90
N VAL A 210 -4.81 -18.85 1.15
CA VAL A 210 -3.89 -18.44 0.09
C VAL A 210 -3.47 -19.68 -0.71
N ILE A 211 -4.33 -20.13 -1.62
CA ILE A 211 -3.97 -21.20 -2.57
C ILE A 211 -3.14 -20.56 -3.69
N THR A 212 -1.82 -20.63 -3.53
CA THR A 212 -0.87 -20.20 -4.57
C THR A 212 -0.81 -21.26 -5.67
N TYR A 213 -1.59 -21.09 -6.75
CA TYR A 213 -1.40 -21.87 -7.97
C TYR A 213 -0.21 -21.33 -8.76
N LEU A 214 1.00 -21.76 -8.40
CA LEU A 214 2.17 -21.65 -9.28
C LEU A 214 2.04 -22.72 -10.37
N HIS A 215 1.53 -22.34 -11.55
CA HIS A 215 1.68 -23.17 -12.74
C HIS A 215 3.18 -23.18 -13.08
N LYS A 216 3.86 -24.25 -12.67
CA LYS A 216 5.29 -24.46 -12.92
C LYS A 216 5.48 -24.60 -14.43
N TYR A 217 5.77 -23.50 -15.11
CA TYR A 217 6.19 -23.55 -16.52
C TYR A 217 7.64 -24.04 -16.54
N SER A 218 7.80 -25.37 -16.50
CA SER A 218 9.07 -26.02 -16.79
C SER A 218 9.29 -25.95 -18.30
N ALA A 219 10.13 -25.04 -18.74
CA ALA A 219 10.66 -25.06 -20.09
C ALA A 219 11.66 -26.23 -20.22
N SER A 220 11.18 -27.42 -20.59
CA SER A 220 11.92 -28.44 -21.33
C SER A 220 11.10 -29.72 -21.51
N ASP A 221 11.20 -30.31 -22.70
CA ASP A 221 10.76 -31.64 -23.13
C ASP A 221 9.32 -31.87 -23.61
N THR A 222 9.16 -31.63 -24.92
CA THR A 222 8.41 -32.49 -25.83
C THR A 222 8.82 -33.96 -25.67
N SER A 223 8.02 -34.75 -24.95
CA SER A 223 7.49 -36.06 -25.41
C SER A 223 6.92 -36.84 -24.23
N THR A 224 5.88 -37.62 -24.52
CA THR A 224 5.23 -38.61 -23.64
C THR A 224 4.06 -38.11 -22.79
N ASN A 225 2.88 -38.16 -23.42
CA ASN A 225 1.58 -38.31 -22.77
C ASN A 225 1.59 -39.44 -21.73
N ARG A 226 1.21 -39.14 -20.49
CA ARG A 226 0.43 -40.06 -19.65
C ARG A 226 -0.40 -39.28 -18.63
N ALA A 227 -1.71 -39.38 -18.79
CA ALA A 227 -2.71 -38.87 -17.85
C ALA A 227 -2.54 -39.52 -16.48
N LEU A 228 -2.54 -38.71 -15.42
CA LEU A 228 -2.70 -39.15 -14.04
C LEU A 228 -3.76 -38.26 -13.40
N SER A 229 -4.95 -38.83 -13.19
CA SER A 229 -6.02 -38.24 -12.41
C SER A 229 -5.64 -38.26 -10.93
N LEU A 230 -5.84 -37.15 -10.23
CA LEU A 230 -5.82 -37.14 -8.76
C LEU A 230 -7.05 -36.38 -8.26
N SER A 231 -7.81 -37.08 -7.43
CA SER A 231 -9.01 -36.67 -6.71
C SER A 231 -8.72 -35.62 -5.63
N PRO A 232 -9.70 -34.77 -5.25
CA PRO A 232 -9.52 -33.76 -4.21
C PRO A 232 -9.27 -34.42 -2.85
N LEU A 233 -8.17 -34.04 -2.19
CA LEU A 233 -7.89 -34.36 -0.80
C LEU A 233 -8.81 -33.52 0.10
N GLY A 234 -9.45 -34.20 1.04
CA GLY A 234 -10.55 -33.69 1.86
C GLY A 234 -10.17 -32.60 2.86
N SER A 235 -11.22 -31.87 3.26
CA SER A 235 -11.25 -30.90 4.34
C SER A 235 -10.66 -31.45 5.64
N ILE A 236 -9.68 -30.74 6.21
CA ILE A 236 -9.25 -30.96 7.59
C ILE A 236 -10.03 -29.98 8.47
N ASP A 237 -10.93 -30.53 9.27
CA ASP A 237 -11.63 -29.82 10.35
C ASP A 237 -10.61 -29.37 11.42
N VAL A 238 -10.56 -28.06 11.68
CA VAL A 238 -9.75 -27.48 12.77
C VAL A 238 -10.68 -27.20 13.96
N ASP A 239 -11.05 -28.25 14.70
CA ASP A 239 -11.80 -28.09 15.96
C ASP A 239 -11.44 -29.13 17.04
N SER A 240 -10.20 -29.62 17.07
CA SER A 240 -9.82 -30.69 18.02
C SER A 240 -8.47 -30.57 18.72
N SER A 241 -7.89 -29.37 18.87
CA SER A 241 -6.62 -29.18 19.59
C SER A 241 -6.70 -28.32 20.86
N ILE A 242 -7.84 -28.34 21.55
CA ILE A 242 -7.91 -27.97 22.97
C ILE A 242 -8.49 -29.17 23.72
N ARG A 243 -7.62 -30.10 24.12
CA ARG A 243 -7.89 -31.03 25.21
C ARG A 243 -6.79 -30.91 26.25
N GLU A 244 -7.26 -30.68 27.46
CA GLU A 244 -6.55 -30.54 28.71
C GLU A 244 -5.62 -31.73 28.94
N ASP A 245 -4.35 -31.43 29.22
CA ASP A 245 -3.40 -32.37 29.82
C ASP A 245 -3.41 -32.08 31.33
N ASN A 246 -4.17 -32.87 32.08
CA ASN A 246 -4.05 -32.99 33.53
C ASN A 246 -4.78 -34.25 34.04
N ASP A 247 -4.02 -35.35 34.18
CA ASP A 247 -4.21 -36.38 35.21
C ASP A 247 -2.93 -37.25 35.25
N ASN A 248 -2.02 -37.07 36.22
CA ASN A 248 -1.96 -37.65 37.58
C ASN A 248 -0.88 -38.76 37.65
N PRO A 249 -0.04 -38.86 38.70
CA PRO A 249 -0.43 -39.76 39.80
C PRO A 249 -0.01 -39.30 41.21
N GLN A 250 -0.93 -39.54 42.15
CA GLN A 250 -0.72 -39.72 43.58
C GLN A 250 0.47 -40.63 43.92
N ILE A 251 1.43 -40.16 44.72
CA ILE A 251 2.22 -40.98 45.67
C ILE A 251 2.59 -40.12 46.91
N GLN A 252 2.06 -40.56 48.05
CA GLN A 252 2.34 -40.23 49.47
C GLN A 252 1.91 -38.89 50.06
#